data_AF-A0A7K2TD67-F1
#
_entry.id   AF-A0A7K2TD67-F1
#
_cell.length_a   1.000
_cell.length_b   1.000
_cell.length_c   1.000
_cell.angle_alpha   90.00
_cell.angle_beta   90.00
_cell.angle_gamma   90.00
#
_symmetry.space_group_name_H-M   'P 1'
#
loop_
_entity.id
_entity.type
_entity.pdbx_description
1 polymer ?
#
loop_
_entity_poly.entity_id
_entity_poly.type
_entity_poly.pdbx_seq_one_letter_code
_entity_poly.pdbx_strand_id
1 'polypeptide(L)'
;MPVPLPPPRTGHRPLTLEHLTRDEDGERLHALLWRPGPGWRMVSSAVLGGGTGERAWVLNAQVAHGYRRTDPARHLAGLARAAGAEGPGVGLMTAAEVADPGRAGDGGAEAFATAGISVRGWAAAPGEGAGAVLPGTINIVAALPVALTDAALVNAVITATEAKVQALVESGHDCSGTPTDAVCVAARAPYAGGETHAFAGPRSLWGARLARAVHGAVRAALPAGPRHA
;
A
#
# COMPACT_ATOMS: atom_id res chain seq x y z
N MET A 1 39.41 6.80 -15.07
CA MET A 1 38.25 7.53 -15.63
C MET A 1 36.99 6.74 -15.26
N PRO A 2 36.19 7.16 -14.26
CA PRO A 2 34.94 6.48 -13.98
C PRO A 2 33.96 6.73 -15.13
N VAL A 3 33.39 5.66 -15.68
CA VAL A 3 32.36 5.72 -16.72
C VAL A 3 31.13 6.40 -16.10
N PRO A 4 30.62 7.51 -16.67
CA PRO A 4 29.41 8.14 -16.15
C PRO A 4 28.25 7.17 -16.32
N LEU A 5 27.58 6.82 -15.21
CA LEU A 5 26.31 6.12 -15.26
C LEU A 5 25.32 7.00 -16.04
N PRO A 6 24.58 6.44 -17.03
CA PRO A 6 23.58 7.20 -17.74
C PRO A 6 22.56 7.78 -16.76
N PRO A 7 22.05 8.99 -16.99
CA PRO A 7 21.02 9.57 -16.14
C PRO A 7 19.82 8.61 -16.08
N PRO A 8 19.15 8.48 -14.92
CA PRO A 8 17.96 7.65 -14.82
C PRO A 8 16.97 8.14 -15.86
N ARG A 9 16.67 7.28 -16.85
CA ARG A 9 15.53 7.48 -17.74
C ARG A 9 14.36 7.78 -16.82
N THR A 10 13.67 8.90 -17.04
CA THR A 10 12.44 9.25 -16.33
C THR A 10 11.47 8.09 -16.55
N GLY A 11 11.49 7.16 -15.58
CA GLY A 11 10.94 5.84 -15.73
C GLY A 11 9.44 5.95 -15.90
N HIS A 12 8.91 5.13 -16.80
CA HIS A 12 7.47 4.93 -16.90
C HIS A 12 6.94 4.64 -15.49
N ARG A 13 6.00 5.45 -15.00
CA ARG A 13 5.45 5.26 -13.66
C ARG A 13 4.88 3.84 -13.56
N PRO A 14 5.35 3.01 -12.62
CA PRO A 14 4.92 1.61 -12.51
C PRO A 14 3.41 1.48 -12.27
N LEU A 15 2.77 2.46 -11.62
CA LEU A 15 1.33 2.49 -11.41
C LEU A 15 0.74 3.87 -11.75
N THR A 16 -0.20 3.92 -12.68
CA THR A 16 -1.02 5.12 -12.93
C THR A 16 -2.19 5.12 -11.96
N LEU A 17 -2.36 6.23 -11.24
CA LEU A 17 -3.41 6.39 -10.22
C LEU A 17 -4.64 7.09 -10.82
N GLU A 18 -5.80 6.48 -10.61
CA GLU A 18 -7.12 7.03 -10.91
C GLU A 18 -7.86 7.33 -9.60
N HIS A 19 -8.42 8.54 -9.48
CA HIS A 19 -9.30 8.89 -8.36
C HIS A 19 -10.73 8.60 -8.75
N LEU A 20 -11.43 7.85 -7.91
CA LEU A 20 -12.83 7.51 -8.08
C LEU A 20 -13.64 8.17 -6.97
N THR A 21 -14.91 8.40 -7.28
CA THR A 21 -15.88 9.00 -6.37
C THR A 21 -17.20 8.29 -6.55
N ARG A 22 -17.87 7.97 -5.45
CA ARG A 22 -19.18 7.31 -5.44
C ARG A 22 -20.06 7.89 -4.34
N ASP A 23 -21.36 7.80 -4.53
CA ASP A 23 -22.35 8.07 -3.49
C ASP A 23 -22.85 6.72 -2.95
N GLU A 24 -22.74 6.51 -1.65
CA GLU A 24 -23.10 5.27 -0.96
C GLU A 24 -23.77 5.64 0.37
N ASP A 25 -25.00 5.16 0.59
CA ASP A 25 -25.79 5.44 1.80
C ASP A 25 -25.92 6.95 2.15
N GLY A 26 -25.92 7.82 1.13
CA GLY A 26 -26.02 9.28 1.31
C GLY A 26 -24.70 9.97 1.63
N GLU A 27 -23.58 9.25 1.68
CA GLU A 27 -22.24 9.78 1.84
C GLU A 27 -21.47 9.76 0.52
N ARG A 28 -20.67 10.80 0.29
CA ARG A 28 -19.71 10.83 -0.82
C ARG A 28 -18.41 10.17 -0.37
N LEU A 29 -18.05 9.07 -1.03
CA LEU A 29 -16.86 8.27 -0.71
C LEU A 29 -15.88 8.24 -1.88
N HIS A 30 -14.60 8.21 -1.55
CA HIS A 30 -13.51 8.21 -2.52
C HIS A 30 -12.87 6.81 -2.66
N ALA A 31 -12.18 6.58 -3.77
CA ALA A 31 -11.31 5.42 -3.91
C ALA A 31 -10.12 5.72 -4.82
N LEU A 32 -9.04 4.97 -4.65
CA LEU A 32 -7.85 5.01 -5.49
C LEU A 32 -7.78 3.72 -6.27
N LEU A 33 -7.66 3.81 -7.59
CA LEU A 33 -7.57 2.67 -8.48
C LEU A 33 -6.27 2.73 -9.28
N TRP A 34 -5.57 1.61 -9.33
CA TRP A 34 -4.42 1.40 -10.20
C TRP A 34 -4.70 0.21 -11.12
N ARG A 35 -4.42 0.38 -12.41
CA ARG A 35 -4.65 -0.64 -13.46
C ARG A 35 -3.37 -0.96 -14.25
N PRO A 36 -2.37 -1.57 -13.62
CA PRO A 36 -1.14 -1.93 -14.32
C PRO A 36 -1.34 -2.96 -15.44
N GLY A 37 -2.48 -3.69 -15.46
CA GLY A 37 -2.74 -4.74 -16.45
C GLY A 37 -1.91 -6.01 -16.18
N PRO A 38 -1.79 -6.92 -17.17
CA PRO A 38 -1.01 -8.15 -17.01
C PRO A 38 0.49 -7.90 -16.86
N GLY A 39 1.22 -8.92 -16.41
CA GLY A 39 2.69 -8.84 -16.21
C GLY A 39 3.09 -8.31 -14.83
N TRP A 40 2.18 -8.37 -13.87
CA TRP A 40 2.40 -7.98 -12.48
C TRP A 40 2.02 -9.11 -11.53
N ARG A 41 2.89 -9.32 -10.55
CA ARG A 41 2.68 -10.23 -9.44
C ARG A 41 2.66 -9.43 -8.16
N MET A 42 1.66 -9.66 -7.32
CA MET A 42 1.47 -8.90 -6.09
C MET A 42 1.42 -9.84 -4.89
N VAL A 43 1.92 -9.35 -3.76
CA VAL A 43 1.69 -9.92 -2.44
C VAL A 43 0.90 -8.91 -1.61
N SER A 44 -0.15 -9.35 -0.94
CA SER A 44 -0.99 -8.43 -0.17
C SER A 44 -1.64 -9.07 1.05
N SER A 45 -1.88 -8.25 2.08
CA SER A 45 -2.73 -8.58 3.24
C SER A 45 -4.17 -8.09 3.09
N ALA A 46 -4.55 -7.59 1.91
CA ALA A 46 -5.87 -7.01 1.68
C ALA A 46 -7.02 -8.04 1.74
N VAL A 47 -8.21 -7.53 2.06
CA VAL A 47 -9.43 -8.33 2.23
C VAL A 47 -9.84 -9.04 0.93
N LEU A 48 -9.72 -8.37 -0.21
CA LEU A 48 -9.92 -8.98 -1.53
C LEU A 48 -8.56 -9.21 -2.19
N GLY A 49 -8.33 -10.44 -2.66
CA GLY A 49 -7.15 -10.77 -3.46
C GLY A 49 -5.84 -10.84 -2.68
N GLY A 50 -5.90 -10.93 -1.34
CA GLY A 50 -4.74 -11.17 -0.48
C GLY A 50 -3.97 -12.46 -0.78
N GLY A 51 -2.83 -12.62 -0.13
CA GLY A 51 -1.81 -13.60 -0.50
C GLY A 51 -0.99 -13.16 -1.71
N THR A 52 -0.36 -14.11 -2.38
CA THR A 52 0.50 -13.87 -3.54
C THR A 52 -0.18 -14.33 -4.83
N GLY A 53 -0.08 -13.55 -5.90
CA GLY A 53 -0.49 -14.00 -7.23
C GLY A 53 -0.44 -12.91 -8.29
N GLU A 54 -0.75 -13.28 -9.53
CA GLU A 54 -0.89 -12.31 -10.61
C GLU A 54 -2.15 -11.48 -10.41
N ARG A 55 -2.03 -10.16 -10.63
CA ARG A 55 -3.10 -9.18 -10.40
C ARG A 55 -2.99 -8.08 -11.44
N ALA A 56 -4.13 -7.66 -11.97
CA ALA A 56 -4.21 -6.64 -13.01
C ALA A 56 -4.61 -5.25 -12.48
N TRP A 57 -5.13 -5.19 -11.25
CA TRP A 57 -5.58 -3.96 -10.61
C TRP A 57 -5.46 -3.98 -9.09
N VAL A 58 -5.39 -2.79 -8.50
CA VAL A 58 -5.43 -2.54 -7.06
C VAL A 58 -6.46 -1.44 -6.79
N LEU A 59 -7.38 -1.65 -5.86
CA LEU A 59 -8.37 -0.68 -5.40
C LEU A 59 -8.18 -0.44 -3.91
N ASN A 60 -8.00 0.81 -3.49
CA ASN A 60 -8.09 1.22 -2.09
C ASN A 60 -9.37 2.05 -1.93
N ALA A 61 -10.41 1.45 -1.36
CA ALA A 61 -11.74 2.06 -1.27
C ALA A 61 -11.98 2.65 0.12
N GLN A 62 -12.40 3.91 0.17
CA GLN A 62 -12.95 4.50 1.37
C GLN A 62 -14.28 3.84 1.71
N VAL A 63 -14.53 3.59 2.99
CA VAL A 63 -15.81 3.12 3.51
C VAL A 63 -16.35 4.12 4.54
N ALA A 64 -17.67 4.23 4.63
CA ALA A 64 -18.35 5.10 5.58
C ALA A 64 -17.97 4.77 7.03
N HIS A 65 -18.09 5.78 7.91
CA HIS A 65 -17.83 5.59 9.32
C HIS A 65 -18.81 4.57 9.91
N GLY A 66 -18.28 3.50 10.51
CA GLY A 66 -19.11 2.44 11.07
C GLY A 66 -19.56 1.38 10.05
N TYR A 67 -18.86 1.22 8.92
CA TYR A 67 -19.03 0.09 7.99
C TYR A 67 -19.23 -1.26 8.70
N ARG A 68 -20.38 -1.93 8.49
CA ARG A 68 -20.78 -3.18 9.18
C ARG A 68 -21.01 -4.38 8.25
N ARG A 69 -20.74 -4.26 6.96
CA ARG A 69 -20.99 -5.37 6.04
C ARG A 69 -20.12 -6.57 6.42
N THR A 70 -20.73 -7.74 6.39
CA THR A 70 -20.08 -9.02 6.68
C THR A 70 -19.46 -9.66 5.43
N ASP A 71 -19.63 -9.05 4.25
CA ASP A 71 -19.12 -9.53 2.96
C ASP A 71 -18.15 -8.54 2.25
N PRO A 72 -17.14 -7.97 2.95
CA PRO A 72 -16.31 -6.91 2.41
C PRO A 72 -15.57 -7.25 1.11
N ALA A 73 -15.13 -8.50 0.92
CA ALA A 73 -14.52 -8.93 -0.33
C ALA A 73 -15.49 -8.86 -1.52
N ARG A 74 -16.76 -9.25 -1.32
CA ARG A 74 -17.80 -9.14 -2.35
C ARG A 74 -18.11 -7.69 -2.65
N HIS A 75 -18.14 -6.84 -1.62
CA HIS A 75 -18.32 -5.41 -1.78
C HIS A 75 -17.23 -4.80 -2.68
N LEU A 76 -15.96 -5.03 -2.35
CA LEU A 76 -14.82 -4.55 -3.15
C LEU A 76 -14.86 -5.04 -4.60
N ALA A 77 -15.22 -6.30 -4.81
CA ALA A 77 -15.37 -6.84 -6.16
C ALA A 77 -16.49 -6.13 -6.94
N GLY A 78 -17.56 -5.72 -6.25
CA GLY A 78 -18.62 -4.89 -6.80
C GLY A 78 -18.13 -3.50 -7.21
N LEU A 79 -17.41 -2.82 -6.32
CA LEU A 79 -16.83 -1.49 -6.58
C LEU A 79 -15.83 -1.52 -7.74
N ALA A 80 -14.94 -2.50 -7.75
CA ALA A 80 -13.97 -2.70 -8.82
C ALA A 80 -14.68 -2.90 -10.17
N ARG A 81 -15.70 -3.77 -10.24
CA ARG A 81 -16.47 -4.00 -11.47
C ARG A 81 -17.20 -2.75 -11.94
N ALA A 82 -17.81 -1.99 -11.02
CA ALA A 82 -18.49 -0.74 -11.35
C ALA A 82 -17.52 0.32 -11.91
N ALA A 83 -16.26 0.30 -11.46
CA ALA A 83 -15.21 1.12 -12.03
C ALA A 83 -14.68 0.60 -13.38
N GLY A 84 -15.07 -0.61 -13.81
CA GLY A 84 -14.58 -1.31 -15.01
C GLY A 84 -13.30 -2.12 -14.79
N ALA A 85 -12.93 -2.44 -13.54
CA ALA A 85 -11.72 -3.16 -13.21
C ALA A 85 -12.02 -4.66 -13.24
N GLU A 86 -11.52 -5.32 -14.28
CA GLU A 86 -11.82 -6.71 -14.58
C GLU A 86 -10.65 -7.64 -14.25
N GLY A 87 -10.96 -8.92 -14.08
CA GLY A 87 -9.97 -9.95 -13.76
C GLY A 87 -9.49 -9.91 -12.29
N PRO A 88 -8.42 -10.66 -11.97
CA PRO A 88 -7.92 -10.76 -10.61
C PRO A 88 -7.28 -9.43 -10.17
N GLY A 89 -7.60 -8.99 -8.96
CA GLY A 89 -7.02 -7.78 -8.38
C GLY A 89 -7.03 -7.79 -6.86
N VAL A 90 -6.54 -6.69 -6.29
CA VAL A 90 -6.39 -6.50 -4.84
C VAL A 90 -7.32 -5.38 -4.39
N GLY A 91 -8.14 -5.63 -3.37
CA GLY A 91 -9.05 -4.64 -2.79
C GLY A 91 -8.75 -4.37 -1.32
N LEU A 92 -8.27 -3.18 -1.02
CA LEU A 92 -8.07 -2.63 0.31
C LEU A 92 -9.28 -1.77 0.70
N MET A 93 -9.58 -1.70 1.99
CA MET A 93 -10.59 -0.80 2.55
C MET A 93 -9.93 0.15 3.55
N THR A 94 -10.43 1.36 3.65
CA THR A 94 -10.00 2.30 4.68
C THR A 94 -11.13 3.23 5.12
N ALA A 95 -11.15 3.59 6.40
CA ALA A 95 -11.97 4.68 6.90
C ALA A 95 -11.22 6.03 6.88
N ALA A 96 -9.95 6.04 6.47
CA ALA A 96 -9.14 7.25 6.35
C ALA A 96 -9.60 8.12 5.18
N GLU A 97 -9.12 9.37 5.13
CA GLU A 97 -9.22 10.20 3.94
C GLU A 97 -8.41 9.58 2.80
N VAL A 98 -8.99 9.59 1.60
CA VAL A 98 -8.45 8.91 0.41
C VAL A 98 -8.21 9.89 -0.74
N ALA A 99 -8.80 11.09 -0.71
CA ALA A 99 -8.69 12.07 -1.79
C ALA A 99 -7.25 12.53 -2.06
N ASP A 100 -6.40 12.58 -1.03
CA ASP A 100 -4.99 12.99 -1.15
C ASP A 100 -4.06 11.99 -0.45
N PRO A 101 -3.68 10.89 -1.13
CA PRO A 101 -2.77 9.91 -0.54
C PRO A 101 -1.35 10.45 -0.48
N GLY A 102 -0.64 10.14 0.60
CA GLY A 102 0.79 10.36 0.66
C GLY A 102 1.51 9.54 -0.42
N ARG A 103 2.49 10.13 -1.08
CA ARG A 103 3.21 9.51 -2.19
C ARG A 103 4.69 9.81 -2.13
N ALA A 104 5.52 8.80 -2.37
CA ALA A 104 6.95 8.98 -2.57
C ALA A 104 7.53 7.90 -3.50
N GLY A 105 8.75 8.14 -3.97
CA GLY A 105 9.49 7.18 -4.79
C GLY A 105 10.99 7.30 -4.59
N ASP A 106 11.71 6.22 -4.87
CA ASP A 106 13.15 6.15 -4.73
C ASP A 106 13.74 5.13 -5.73
N GLY A 107 14.59 5.60 -6.64
CA GLY A 107 15.30 4.72 -7.59
C GLY A 107 14.39 3.78 -8.40
N GLY A 108 13.18 4.22 -8.76
CA GLY A 108 12.20 3.43 -9.51
C GLY A 108 11.19 2.66 -8.65
N ALA A 109 11.40 2.55 -7.33
CA ALA A 109 10.33 2.13 -6.42
C ALA A 109 9.34 3.27 -6.22
N GLU A 110 8.04 2.97 -6.17
CA GLU A 110 7.00 3.93 -5.84
C GLU A 110 6.13 3.39 -4.70
N ALA A 111 5.63 4.28 -3.84
CA ALA A 111 4.69 3.93 -2.79
C ALA A 111 3.62 5.02 -2.62
N PHE A 112 2.43 4.55 -2.25
CA PHE A 112 1.28 5.35 -1.88
C PHE A 112 0.78 4.89 -0.51
N ALA A 113 0.34 5.83 0.32
CA ALA A 113 -0.25 5.51 1.61
C ALA A 113 -1.49 6.36 1.88
N THR A 114 -2.47 5.78 2.56
CA THR A 114 -3.59 6.48 3.21
C THR A 114 -3.52 6.16 4.70
N ALA A 115 -3.62 7.15 5.57
CA ALA A 115 -3.40 6.94 7.01
C ALA A 115 -4.51 7.57 7.86
N GLY A 116 -5.29 6.72 8.53
CA GLY A 116 -6.23 7.08 9.58
C GLY A 116 -5.71 6.57 10.92
N ILE A 117 -5.12 7.46 11.73
CA ILE A 117 -4.37 7.10 12.95
C ILE A 117 -5.13 7.38 14.27
N SER A 118 -6.44 7.63 14.18
CA SER A 118 -7.30 7.86 15.34
C SER A 118 -7.24 6.68 16.33
N VAL A 119 -7.10 5.46 15.82
CA VAL A 119 -6.91 4.23 16.59
C VAL A 119 -5.63 3.55 16.14
N ARG A 120 -4.67 3.46 17.06
CA ARG A 120 -3.29 3.01 16.80
C ARG A 120 -2.69 2.39 18.06
N GLY A 121 -1.64 1.59 17.90
CA GLY A 121 -0.91 1.04 19.03
C GLY A 121 0.24 0.13 18.64
N TRP A 122 0.88 -0.46 19.64
CA TRP A 122 1.93 -1.45 19.46
C TRP A 122 1.34 -2.84 19.21
N ALA A 123 1.87 -3.55 18.23
CA ALA A 123 1.39 -4.88 17.83
C ALA A 123 1.48 -5.93 18.96
N ALA A 124 2.43 -5.76 19.89
CA ALA A 124 2.64 -6.66 21.03
C ALA A 124 2.20 -6.04 22.38
N ALA A 125 1.27 -5.08 22.36
CA ALA A 125 0.73 -4.52 23.60
C ALA A 125 0.00 -5.61 24.43
N PRO A 126 0.17 -5.64 25.76
CA PRO A 126 -0.50 -6.62 26.62
C PRO A 126 -2.02 -6.41 26.64
N GLY A 127 -2.79 -7.50 26.55
CA GLY A 127 -4.26 -7.52 26.54
C GLY A 127 -4.83 -8.48 25.48
N GLU A 128 -6.08 -8.91 25.60
CA GLU A 128 -6.72 -9.88 24.69
C GLU A 128 -7.13 -9.30 23.32
N GLY A 129 -6.57 -8.16 22.94
CA GLY A 129 -7.03 -7.37 21.79
C GLY A 129 -8.25 -6.51 22.17
N ALA A 130 -8.30 -5.29 21.64
CA ALA A 130 -9.38 -4.36 21.98
C ALA A 130 -10.71 -4.80 21.32
N GLY A 131 -11.79 -4.93 22.11
CA GLY A 131 -13.16 -5.05 21.60
C GLY A 131 -13.57 -3.82 20.77
N ALA A 132 -14.63 -3.95 19.95
CA ALA A 132 -15.13 -3.00 18.94
C ALA A 132 -14.58 -1.55 19.00
N VAL A 133 -13.34 -1.35 18.55
CA VAL A 133 -12.77 -0.02 18.39
C VAL A 133 -13.06 0.46 16.97
N LEU A 134 -13.34 1.76 16.82
CA LEU A 134 -13.40 2.41 15.51
C LEU A 134 -12.12 2.08 14.71
N PRO A 135 -12.22 1.78 13.40
CA PRO A 135 -11.05 1.38 12.64
C PRO A 135 -10.13 2.59 12.42
N GLY A 136 -8.90 2.50 12.93
CA GLY A 136 -7.75 3.15 12.33
C GLY A 136 -7.21 2.24 11.22
N THR A 137 -6.71 2.84 10.14
CA THR A 137 -6.22 2.10 8.97
C THR A 137 -5.06 2.84 8.32
N ILE A 138 -3.92 2.17 8.17
CA ILE A 138 -2.85 2.58 7.25
C ILE A 138 -2.75 1.56 6.13
N ASN A 139 -3.12 1.98 4.92
CA ASN A 139 -2.99 1.16 3.72
C ASN A 139 -1.78 1.62 2.91
N ILE A 140 -0.95 0.68 2.48
CA ILE A 140 0.23 0.93 1.65
C ILE A 140 0.10 0.16 0.34
N VAL A 141 0.26 0.86 -0.78
CA VAL A 141 0.40 0.27 -2.11
C VAL A 141 1.77 0.67 -2.65
N ALA A 142 2.64 -0.30 -2.87
CA ALA A 142 3.99 -0.07 -3.37
C ALA A 142 4.24 -0.86 -4.65
N ALA A 143 5.10 -0.34 -5.52
CA ALA A 143 5.46 -0.97 -6.78
C ALA A 143 6.98 -0.98 -6.99
N LEU A 144 7.46 -2.12 -7.49
CA LEU A 144 8.85 -2.36 -7.86
C LEU A 144 8.90 -2.74 -9.35
N PRO A 145 9.78 -2.13 -10.15
CA PRO A 145 9.85 -2.35 -11.59
C PRO A 145 10.62 -3.63 -11.97
N VAL A 146 10.77 -4.56 -11.03
CA VAL A 146 11.58 -5.79 -11.17
C VAL A 146 10.81 -7.02 -10.74
N ALA A 147 11.26 -8.18 -11.18
CA ALA A 147 10.74 -9.46 -10.71
C ALA A 147 11.36 -9.84 -9.38
N LEU A 148 10.52 -10.39 -8.49
CA LEU A 148 10.90 -10.87 -7.18
C LEU A 148 10.51 -12.35 -7.04
N THR A 149 11.33 -13.13 -6.34
CA THR A 149 10.93 -14.47 -5.89
C THR A 149 9.80 -14.38 -4.86
N ASP A 150 9.13 -15.49 -4.58
CA ASP A 150 8.09 -15.57 -3.54
C ASP A 150 8.62 -15.14 -2.16
N ALA A 151 9.83 -15.59 -1.82
CA ALA A 151 10.50 -15.19 -0.59
C ALA A 151 10.82 -13.70 -0.57
N ALA A 152 11.28 -13.14 -1.70
CA ALA A 152 11.54 -11.70 -1.82
C ALA A 152 10.26 -10.87 -1.72
N LEU A 153 9.13 -11.34 -2.26
CA LEU A 153 7.83 -10.67 -2.09
C LEU A 153 7.43 -10.59 -0.62
N VAL A 154 7.51 -11.71 0.11
CA VAL A 154 7.23 -11.71 1.57
C VAL A 154 8.21 -10.79 2.30
N ASN A 155 9.49 -10.84 1.94
CA ASN A 155 10.50 -9.95 2.52
C ASN A 155 10.20 -8.46 2.27
N ALA A 156 9.66 -8.12 1.09
CA ALA A 156 9.25 -6.77 0.75
C ALA A 156 8.11 -6.26 1.65
N VAL A 157 7.15 -7.12 2.02
CA VAL A 157 6.08 -6.77 2.98
C VAL A 157 6.67 -6.45 4.36
N ILE A 158 7.67 -7.23 4.80
CA ILE A 158 8.37 -6.97 6.07
C ILE A 158 9.07 -5.61 6.00
N THR A 159 9.80 -5.33 4.92
CA THR A 159 10.49 -4.04 4.73
C THR A 159 9.54 -2.85 4.66
N ALA A 160 8.40 -2.98 3.97
CA ALA A 160 7.38 -1.94 3.96
C ALA A 160 6.79 -1.70 5.37
N THR A 161 6.62 -2.78 6.15
CA THR A 161 6.13 -2.69 7.53
C THR A 161 7.12 -1.98 8.44
N GLU A 162 8.41 -2.33 8.38
CA GLU A 162 9.48 -1.66 9.14
C GLU A 162 9.56 -0.16 8.80
N ALA A 163 9.52 0.18 7.50
CA ALA A 163 9.55 1.56 7.04
C ALA A 163 8.35 2.39 7.51
N LYS A 164 7.14 1.79 7.53
CA LYS A 164 5.94 2.40 8.09
C LYS A 164 6.10 2.68 9.58
N VAL A 165 6.59 1.70 10.36
CA VAL A 165 6.84 1.87 11.80
C VAL A 165 7.82 3.01 12.03
N GLN A 166 8.93 3.03 11.29
CA GLN A 166 9.92 4.11 11.37
C GLN A 166 9.28 5.47 11.08
N ALA A 167 8.46 5.59 10.04
CA ALA A 167 7.76 6.83 9.71
C ALA A 167 6.81 7.30 10.82
N LEU A 168 6.09 6.37 11.47
CA LEU A 168 5.19 6.67 12.59
C LEU A 168 5.96 7.20 13.80
N VAL A 169 7.00 6.47 14.22
CA VAL A 169 7.83 6.83 15.39
C VAL A 169 8.53 8.17 15.18
N GLU A 170 9.14 8.40 14.00
CA GLU A 170 9.79 9.67 13.68
C GLU A 170 8.81 10.85 13.54
N SER A 171 7.51 10.57 13.36
CA SER A 171 6.45 11.58 13.34
C SER A 171 5.81 11.78 14.72
N GLY A 172 6.37 11.19 15.77
CA GLY A 172 5.92 11.35 17.15
C GLY A 172 4.76 10.43 17.55
N HIS A 173 4.46 9.40 16.75
CA HIS A 173 3.43 8.42 17.10
C HIS A 173 4.04 7.21 17.81
N ASP A 174 3.54 6.92 19.01
CA ASP A 174 3.90 5.74 19.78
C ASP A 174 3.09 4.50 19.33
N CYS A 175 3.33 4.06 18.10
CA CYS A 175 2.66 2.89 17.54
C CYS A 175 3.46 2.24 16.41
N SER A 176 3.19 0.95 16.17
CA SER A 176 3.69 0.22 15.01
C SER A 176 2.72 0.23 13.81
N GLY A 177 1.53 0.77 14.01
CA GLY A 177 0.47 0.75 13.02
C GLY A 177 -0.92 0.92 13.63
N THR A 178 -1.92 0.46 12.89
CA THR A 178 -3.32 0.42 13.31
C THR A 178 -3.88 -0.99 13.23
N PRO A 179 -5.03 -1.29 13.88
CA PRO A 179 -5.58 -2.65 13.91
C PRO A 179 -5.93 -3.24 12.54
N THR A 180 -6.13 -2.41 11.51
CA THR A 180 -6.60 -2.86 10.19
C THR A 180 -5.65 -2.49 9.06
N ASP A 181 -4.36 -2.29 9.36
CA ASP A 181 -3.37 -1.98 8.33
C ASP A 181 -3.32 -3.03 7.21
N ALA A 182 -3.20 -2.56 5.97
CA ALA A 182 -3.01 -3.44 4.82
C ALA A 182 -1.85 -2.99 3.94
N VAL A 183 -1.13 -3.96 3.39
CA VAL A 183 0.00 -3.73 2.47
C VAL A 183 -0.27 -4.48 1.17
N CYS A 184 0.06 -3.85 0.04
CA CYS A 184 0.14 -4.48 -1.26
C CYS A 184 1.47 -4.08 -1.91
N VAL A 185 2.30 -5.06 -2.22
CA VAL A 185 3.53 -4.85 -2.99
C VAL A 185 3.36 -5.48 -4.36
N ALA A 186 3.43 -4.66 -5.40
CA ALA A 186 3.41 -5.08 -6.80
C ALA A 186 4.83 -5.15 -7.36
N ALA A 187 5.19 -6.29 -7.93
CA ALA A 187 6.45 -6.51 -8.65
C ALA A 187 6.14 -6.96 -10.08
N ARG A 188 7.09 -6.81 -10.99
CA ARG A 188 6.94 -7.39 -12.34
C ARG A 188 6.85 -8.91 -12.24
N ALA A 189 5.98 -9.52 -13.04
CA ALA A 189 5.99 -10.96 -13.19
C ALA A 189 7.34 -11.38 -13.84
N PRO A 190 7.93 -12.51 -13.42
CA PRO A 190 9.10 -13.07 -14.09
C PRO A 190 8.82 -13.28 -15.58
N TYR A 191 9.82 -13.01 -16.42
CA TYR A 191 9.75 -13.24 -17.87
C TYR A 191 11.08 -13.78 -18.39
N ALA A 192 11.06 -14.43 -19.55
CA ALA A 192 12.25 -15.06 -20.13
C ALA A 192 13.36 -14.02 -20.36
N GLY A 193 14.56 -14.29 -19.83
CA GLY A 193 15.72 -13.41 -19.93
C GLY A 193 15.73 -12.24 -18.93
N GLY A 194 14.69 -12.08 -18.11
CA GLY A 194 14.64 -11.08 -17.03
C GLY A 194 15.29 -11.57 -15.73
N GLU A 195 16.02 -10.70 -15.04
CA GLU A 195 16.52 -10.99 -13.69
C GLU A 195 15.37 -11.05 -12.69
N THR A 196 15.39 -12.06 -11.81
CA THR A 196 14.49 -12.18 -10.66
C THR A 196 15.31 -12.06 -9.39
N HIS A 197 15.04 -11.04 -8.58
CA HIS A 197 15.79 -10.80 -7.35
C HIS A 197 15.27 -11.67 -6.20
N ALA A 198 16.21 -12.27 -5.46
CA ALA A 198 15.92 -13.17 -4.33
C ALA A 198 15.72 -12.45 -2.99
N PHE A 199 16.01 -11.15 -2.92
CA PHE A 199 15.94 -10.37 -1.68
C PHE A 199 15.25 -9.03 -1.91
N ALA A 200 14.44 -8.63 -0.94
CA ALA A 200 13.82 -7.30 -0.89
C ALA A 200 13.88 -6.68 0.52
N GLY A 201 14.84 -7.12 1.34
CA GLY A 201 15.11 -6.59 2.67
C GLY A 201 15.79 -5.22 2.64
N PRO A 202 15.84 -4.47 3.75
CA PRO A 202 16.28 -3.07 3.77
C PRO A 202 17.73 -2.83 3.32
N ARG A 203 18.55 -3.88 3.25
CA ARG A 203 19.95 -3.83 2.80
C ARG A 203 20.14 -4.27 1.33
N SER A 204 19.13 -4.87 0.73
CA SER A 204 19.11 -5.16 -0.71
C SER A 204 18.84 -3.89 -1.51
N LEU A 205 19.22 -3.84 -2.79
CA LEU A 205 19.01 -2.68 -3.64
C LEU A 205 17.53 -2.26 -3.68
N TRP A 206 16.64 -3.19 -4.02
CA TRP A 206 15.21 -2.89 -4.16
C TRP A 206 14.49 -2.76 -2.84
N GLY A 207 14.89 -3.50 -1.80
CA GLY A 207 14.34 -3.33 -0.46
C GLY A 207 14.68 -1.98 0.17
N ALA A 208 15.92 -1.49 0.03
CA ALA A 208 16.30 -0.17 0.52
C ALA A 208 15.50 0.95 -0.18
N ARG A 209 15.26 0.81 -1.48
CA ARG A 209 14.45 1.73 -2.29
C ARG A 209 12.98 1.69 -1.86
N LEU A 210 12.43 0.49 -1.71
CA LEU A 210 11.07 0.28 -1.18
C LEU A 210 10.91 0.93 0.19
N ALA A 211 11.85 0.71 1.10
CA ALA A 211 11.80 1.26 2.45
C ALA A 211 11.72 2.80 2.43
N ARG A 212 12.59 3.47 1.66
CA ARG A 212 12.57 4.94 1.55
C ARG A 212 11.28 5.46 0.90
N ALA A 213 10.79 4.79 -0.14
CA ALA A 213 9.53 5.15 -0.79
C ALA A 213 8.35 5.01 0.18
N VAL A 214 8.24 3.88 0.89
CA VAL A 214 7.15 3.65 1.85
C VAL A 214 7.23 4.62 3.02
N HIS A 215 8.41 4.84 3.58
CA HIS A 215 8.63 5.80 4.66
C HIS A 215 8.16 7.21 4.26
N GLY A 216 8.61 7.71 3.10
CA GLY A 216 8.21 9.02 2.60
C GLY A 216 6.70 9.13 2.33
N ALA A 217 6.09 8.08 1.74
CA ALA A 217 4.66 8.04 1.46
C ALA A 217 3.83 8.05 2.76
N VAL A 218 4.23 7.26 3.77
CA VAL A 218 3.55 7.24 5.07
C VAL A 218 3.68 8.60 5.76
N ARG A 219 4.88 9.20 5.80
CA ARG A 219 5.06 10.54 6.38
C ARG A 219 4.19 11.61 5.72
N ALA A 220 4.05 11.54 4.40
CA ALA A 220 3.19 12.45 3.64
C ALA A 220 1.70 12.21 3.87
N ALA A 221 1.29 10.97 4.20
CA ALA A 221 -0.10 10.61 4.46
C ALA A 221 -0.56 10.92 5.89
N LEU A 222 0.37 11.08 6.83
CA LEU A 222 0.04 11.39 8.21
C LEU A 222 -0.52 12.82 8.31
N PRO A 223 -1.59 13.04 9.09
CA PRO A 223 -2.08 14.38 9.34
C PRO A 223 -0.98 15.21 10.00
N ALA A 224 -0.85 16.48 9.61
CA ALA A 224 0.08 17.39 10.26
C ALA A 224 -0.22 17.41 11.77
N GLY A 225 0.77 17.06 12.60
CA GLY A 225 0.64 17.14 14.05
C GLY A 225 0.30 18.58 14.49
N PRO A 226 -0.24 18.76 15.70
CA PRO A 226 -0.36 20.10 16.26
C PRO A 226 1.02 20.77 16.24
N ARG A 227 1.13 21.93 15.58
CA ARG A 227 2.36 22.72 15.62
C ARG A 227 2.50 23.18 17.07
N HIS A 228 3.44 22.60 17.81
CA HIS A 228 3.85 23.16 19.08
C HIS A 228 4.54 24.49 18.77
N ALA A 229 3.86 25.59 19.07
CA ALA A 229 4.43 26.93 19.16
C ALA A 229 5.29 27.04 20.43
#